data_AF-K7M1K2-F1
#
_entry.id   AF-K7M1K2-F1
#
_cell.length_a   1.000
_cell.length_b   1.000
_cell.length_c   1.000
_cell.angle_alpha   90.00
_cell.angle_beta   90.00
_cell.angle_gamma   90.00
#
_symmetry.space_group_name_H-M   'P 1'
#
loop_
_entity.id
_entity.type
_entity.pdbx_description
1 polymer ?
#
loop_
_entity_poly.entity_id
_entity_poly.type
_entity_poly.pdbx_seq_one_letter_code
_entity_poly.pdbx_strand_id
1 'polypeptide(L)'
;MKAPNLNQIVIRAQQQLLTNPNPQFLNPLLSQLTNSRNAFFDLYNQMLSQPFSHNHYTFTHALKACSFHNARSKALEIHAHLVKSGRYLDLFLQNSLLHFYLAHNDVVSASNLFRSIPSPDVVSWTSLISGLAKSGFEAQALHHFINMYAKPKIVRPNAATLVAALCACSSLGSLRLAKSVHAYGLRLLIFDGNVIFGNAVLDLYAKCGALKNAQNVFDKMFVRDVVSWTTLLMGYARGGYCEEAFAVFKRMVLSEEAQPNDATIVTVLSACASIGTLSLGQWVHSYIDSRHDLVVDGNIGNALLNMYVKCGDMQMGFRVFDMIVHKDVISWGTFICGLAMNGYERNTLELFSRMLVEGVEPDNVTFIGVLSACSHAGLLNEGVMFFKAMRDFYGIVPQMRHYGCMVDMYGRAGLFEEAEAFLRSMPVEAEGPIWGALLQACKIHRNEKMSEWIRGHLKGKSVGVGTLALLSNMYASSERWDDAKKVRKSMRGTGLKKVAGCSWVELEMSNNRLGSNLCTA
;
A
#
# COMPACT_ATOMS: atom_id res chain seq x y z
N MET A 1 0.59 -1.26 39.91
CA MET A 1 -0.77 -1.64 40.32
C MET A 1 -1.24 -2.76 39.40
N LYS A 2 -1.52 -3.97 39.92
CA LYS A 2 -2.14 -5.04 39.12
C LYS A 2 -3.51 -4.55 38.66
N ALA A 3 -3.85 -4.73 37.37
CA ALA A 3 -5.19 -4.40 36.87
C ALA A 3 -6.24 -5.10 37.75
N PRO A 4 -7.30 -4.40 38.20
CA PRO A 4 -8.33 -5.03 39.03
C PRO A 4 -8.90 -6.24 38.28
N ASN A 5 -9.05 -7.36 39.00
CA ASN A 5 -9.61 -8.58 38.44
C ASN A 5 -11.02 -8.27 37.91
N LEU A 6 -11.34 -8.66 36.67
CA LEU A 6 -12.63 -8.43 36.01
C LEU A 6 -13.82 -8.75 36.94
N ASN A 7 -13.73 -9.86 37.68
CA ASN A 7 -14.77 -10.27 38.63
C ASN A 7 -14.97 -9.27 39.78
N GLN A 8 -13.89 -8.64 40.27
CA GLN A 8 -14.00 -7.61 41.32
C GLN A 8 -14.70 -6.36 40.81
N ILE A 9 -14.47 -5.98 39.55
CA ILE A 9 -15.15 -4.82 38.94
C ILE A 9 -16.64 -5.11 38.81
N VAL A 10 -17.00 -6.30 38.30
CA VAL A 10 -18.42 -6.70 38.14
C VAL A 10 -19.14 -6.75 39.49
N ILE A 11 -18.54 -7.35 40.53
CA ILE A 11 -19.11 -7.41 41.87
C ILE A 11 -19.32 -6.01 42.44
N ARG A 12 -18.31 -5.13 42.33
CA ARG A 12 -18.43 -3.72 42.77
C ARG A 12 -19.54 -2.99 42.05
N ALA A 13 -19.67 -3.20 40.73
CA ALA A 13 -20.71 -2.55 39.94
C ALA A 13 -22.12 -3.02 40.35
N GLN A 14 -22.30 -4.32 40.59
CA GLN A 14 -23.56 -4.87 41.09
C GLN A 14 -23.90 -4.35 42.49
N GLN A 15 -22.93 -4.29 43.40
CA GLN A 15 -23.14 -3.71 44.74
C GLN A 15 -23.51 -2.22 44.66
N GLN A 16 -22.85 -1.46 43.79
CA GLN A 16 -23.14 -0.05 43.58
C GLN A 16 -24.56 0.15 43.02
N LEU A 17 -24.98 -0.69 42.08
CA LEU A 17 -26.33 -0.66 41.49
C LEU A 17 -27.43 -0.93 42.53
N LEU A 18 -27.13 -1.73 43.57
CA LEU A 18 -28.07 -2.04 44.65
C LEU A 18 -28.11 -0.96 45.74
N THR A 19 -26.97 -0.33 46.03
CA THR A 19 -26.82 0.58 47.19
C THR A 19 -27.02 2.05 46.82
N ASN A 20 -26.51 2.48 45.67
CA ASN A 20 -26.61 3.86 45.19
C ASN A 20 -26.41 3.89 43.66
N PRO A 21 -27.50 3.74 42.89
CA PRO A 21 -27.46 3.62 41.43
C PRO A 21 -27.24 4.97 40.75
N ASN A 22 -26.22 5.72 41.16
CA ASN A 22 -25.85 6.99 40.55
C ASN A 22 -24.87 6.75 39.38
N PRO A 23 -25.16 7.25 38.17
CA PRO A 23 -24.31 7.09 36.98
C PRO A 23 -22.86 7.56 37.18
N GLN A 24 -22.62 8.53 38.08
CA GLN A 24 -21.27 9.04 38.38
C GLN A 24 -20.34 7.96 38.94
N PHE A 25 -20.88 7.00 39.70
CA PHE A 25 -20.11 5.87 40.24
C PHE A 25 -20.10 4.67 39.29
N LEU A 26 -21.15 4.49 38.51
CA LEU A 26 -21.31 3.34 37.60
C LEU A 26 -20.53 3.51 36.29
N ASN A 27 -20.51 4.70 35.69
CA ASN A 27 -19.84 4.94 34.40
C ASN A 27 -18.32 4.65 34.42
N PRO A 28 -17.56 4.99 35.47
CA PRO A 28 -16.16 4.58 35.57
C PRO A 28 -15.98 3.07 35.57
N LEU A 29 -16.84 2.32 36.27
CA LEU A 29 -16.82 0.86 36.27
C LEU A 29 -17.16 0.30 34.88
N LEU A 30 -18.19 0.85 34.23
CA LEU A 30 -18.57 0.49 32.86
C LEU A 30 -17.40 0.71 31.88
N SER A 31 -16.68 1.83 32.00
CA SER A 31 -15.51 2.13 31.17
C SER A 31 -14.36 1.11 31.33
N GLN A 32 -14.16 0.57 32.54
CA GLN A 32 -13.18 -0.48 32.82
C GLN A 32 -13.56 -1.84 32.21
N LEU A 33 -14.85 -2.07 31.97
CA LEU A 33 -15.37 -3.30 31.37
C LEU A 33 -15.33 -3.29 29.84
N THR A 34 -14.88 -2.22 29.18
CA THR A 34 -14.92 -2.08 27.71
C THR A 34 -14.31 -3.28 26.96
N ASN A 35 -13.31 -3.96 27.55
CA ASN A 35 -12.64 -5.12 26.94
C ASN A 35 -13.45 -6.43 27.03
N SER A 36 -14.43 -6.54 27.93
CA SER A 36 -15.25 -7.75 28.11
C SER A 36 -16.67 -7.50 27.59
N ARG A 37 -16.98 -8.03 26.40
CA ARG A 37 -18.27 -7.83 25.72
C ARG A 37 -19.46 -8.15 26.62
N ASN A 38 -19.45 -9.34 27.24
CA ASN A 38 -20.57 -9.83 28.03
C ASN A 38 -20.73 -9.03 29.32
N ALA A 39 -19.66 -8.91 30.12
CA ALA A 39 -19.71 -8.18 31.39
C ALA A 39 -20.11 -6.70 31.20
N PHE A 40 -19.63 -6.08 30.11
CA PHE A 40 -20.01 -4.71 29.76
C PHE A 40 -21.51 -4.61 29.47
N PHE A 41 -22.03 -5.42 28.53
CA PHE A 41 -23.42 -5.30 28.10
C PHE A 41 -24.41 -5.78 29.16
N ASP A 42 -24.03 -6.73 30.01
CA ASP A 42 -24.83 -7.17 31.16
C ASP A 42 -25.01 -6.03 32.16
N LEU A 43 -23.91 -5.37 32.58
CA LEU A 43 -23.98 -4.22 33.47
C LEU A 43 -24.76 -3.06 32.82
N TYR A 44 -24.50 -2.78 31.54
CA TYR A 44 -25.21 -1.74 30.80
C TYR A 44 -26.73 -1.99 30.78
N ASN A 45 -27.16 -3.23 30.51
CA ASN A 45 -28.58 -3.59 30.50
C ASN A 45 -29.21 -3.48 31.90
N GLN A 46 -28.46 -3.83 32.96
CA GLN A 46 -28.90 -3.63 34.35
C GLN A 46 -29.02 -2.15 34.70
N MET A 47 -28.12 -1.30 34.20
CA MET A 47 -28.26 0.16 34.34
C MET A 47 -29.52 0.66 33.59
N LEU A 48 -29.79 0.13 32.39
CA LEU A 48 -31.01 0.50 31.64
C LEU A 48 -32.32 0.11 32.33
N SER A 49 -32.34 -0.91 33.20
CA SER A 49 -33.56 -1.34 33.87
C SER A 49 -33.95 -0.48 35.07
N GLN A 50 -33.04 0.35 35.59
CA GLN A 50 -33.31 1.23 36.73
C GLN A 50 -33.45 2.70 36.30
N PRO A 51 -34.59 3.37 36.56
CA PRO A 51 -34.70 4.80 36.35
C PRO A 51 -33.65 5.50 37.22
N PHE A 52 -32.93 6.47 36.64
CA PHE A 52 -31.81 7.25 37.23
C PHE A 52 -30.40 6.63 37.19
N SER A 53 -30.22 5.38 36.77
CA SER A 53 -28.88 4.76 36.79
C SER A 53 -28.02 4.92 35.53
N HIS A 54 -28.53 5.63 34.52
CA HIS A 54 -27.80 5.96 33.30
C HIS A 54 -27.89 7.45 32.91
N ASN A 55 -26.91 7.96 32.18
CA ASN A 55 -26.91 9.32 31.59
C ASN A 55 -26.24 9.31 30.20
N HIS A 56 -26.00 10.50 29.60
CA HIS A 56 -25.38 10.59 28.27
C HIS A 56 -24.01 9.90 28.20
N TYR A 57 -23.20 9.98 29.25
CA TYR A 57 -21.91 9.27 29.31
C TYR A 57 -22.10 7.75 29.24
N THR A 58 -23.14 7.18 29.87
CA THR A 58 -23.42 5.74 29.82
C THR A 58 -23.59 5.26 28.38
N PHE A 59 -24.38 5.99 27.58
CA PHE A 59 -24.60 5.68 26.17
C PHE A 59 -23.34 5.87 25.32
N THR A 60 -22.54 6.91 25.57
CA THR A 60 -21.25 7.11 24.87
C THR A 60 -20.28 5.94 25.12
N HIS A 61 -20.16 5.46 26.36
CA HIS A 61 -19.35 4.27 26.67
C HIS A 61 -19.91 3.03 25.95
N ALA A 62 -21.22 2.86 25.92
CA ALA A 62 -21.86 1.73 25.25
C ALA A 62 -21.65 1.72 23.74
N LEU A 63 -21.73 2.88 23.08
CA LEU A 63 -21.44 3.02 21.65
C LEU A 63 -19.95 2.80 21.33
N LYS A 64 -19.05 3.24 22.22
CA LYS A 64 -17.62 2.94 22.12
C LYS A 64 -17.33 1.45 22.24
N ALA A 65 -17.96 0.77 23.20
CA ALA A 65 -17.88 -0.69 23.34
C ALA A 65 -18.48 -1.41 22.12
N CYS A 66 -19.60 -0.91 21.56
CA CYS A 66 -20.15 -1.45 20.32
C CYS A 66 -19.18 -1.32 19.15
N SER A 67 -18.44 -0.21 19.07
CA SER A 67 -17.40 -0.01 18.05
C SER A 67 -16.21 -0.94 18.23
N PHE A 68 -15.81 -1.19 19.48
CA PHE A 68 -14.71 -2.10 19.78
C PHE A 68 -15.07 -3.56 19.51
N HIS A 69 -16.30 -4.00 19.84
CA HIS A 69 -16.76 -5.38 19.71
C HIS A 69 -17.50 -5.69 18.40
N ASN A 70 -17.52 -4.75 17.44
CA ASN A 70 -18.29 -4.84 16.19
C ASN A 70 -19.78 -5.23 16.43
N ALA A 71 -20.38 -4.73 17.52
CA ALA A 71 -21.70 -5.10 17.98
C ALA A 71 -22.80 -4.24 17.33
N ARG A 72 -22.93 -4.32 16.01
CA ARG A 72 -23.84 -3.47 15.22
C ARG A 72 -25.30 -3.52 15.68
N SER A 73 -25.83 -4.72 15.94
CA SER A 73 -27.22 -4.89 16.40
C SER A 73 -27.47 -4.15 17.72
N LYS A 74 -26.54 -4.24 18.67
CA LYS A 74 -26.65 -3.56 19.97
C LYS A 74 -26.58 -2.05 19.82
N ALA A 75 -25.72 -1.54 18.94
CA ALA A 75 -25.68 -0.10 18.65
C ALA A 75 -26.99 0.42 18.04
N LEU A 76 -27.63 -0.35 17.16
CA LEU A 76 -28.94 0.02 16.59
C LEU A 76 -30.04 0.01 17.66
N GLU A 77 -30.00 -0.95 18.60
CA GLU A 77 -30.89 -0.96 19.77
C GLU A 77 -30.70 0.29 20.63
N ILE A 78 -29.45 0.66 20.92
CA ILE A 78 -29.12 1.88 21.66
C ILE A 78 -29.63 3.12 20.91
N HIS A 79 -29.38 3.22 19.60
CA HIS A 79 -29.86 4.34 18.80
C HIS A 79 -31.39 4.43 18.82
N ALA A 80 -32.11 3.33 18.64
CA ALA A 80 -33.57 3.30 18.72
C ALA A 80 -34.09 3.72 20.11
N HIS A 81 -33.42 3.30 21.19
CA HIS A 81 -33.73 3.72 22.56
C HIS A 81 -33.54 5.23 22.75
N LEU A 82 -32.46 5.81 22.21
CA LEU A 82 -32.20 7.25 22.28
C LEU A 82 -33.27 8.07 21.55
N VAL A 83 -33.73 7.58 20.39
CA VAL A 83 -34.84 8.20 19.64
C VAL A 83 -36.14 8.13 20.44
N LYS A 84 -36.51 6.94 20.95
CA LYS A 84 -37.77 6.74 21.70
C LYS A 84 -37.81 7.48 23.03
N SER A 85 -36.67 7.66 23.69
CA SER A 85 -36.57 8.37 24.98
C SER A 85 -36.48 9.90 24.85
N GLY A 86 -36.45 10.44 23.62
CA GLY A 86 -36.29 11.89 23.36
C GLY A 86 -34.88 12.43 23.63
N ARG A 87 -33.94 11.60 24.07
CA ARG A 87 -32.54 11.98 24.33
C ARG A 87 -31.70 12.14 23.05
N TYR A 88 -32.24 11.75 21.90
CA TYR A 88 -31.59 11.83 20.60
C TYR A 88 -31.17 13.26 20.18
N LEU A 89 -31.74 14.30 20.78
CA LEU A 89 -31.37 15.71 20.51
C LEU A 89 -30.08 16.15 21.22
N ASP A 90 -29.50 15.32 22.09
CA ASP A 90 -28.21 15.60 22.71
C ASP A 90 -27.07 15.45 21.69
N LEU A 91 -26.39 16.56 21.39
CA LEU A 91 -25.30 16.62 20.42
C LEU A 91 -24.14 15.67 20.77
N PHE A 92 -23.86 15.44 22.06
CA PHE A 92 -22.80 14.50 22.47
C PHE A 92 -23.14 13.06 22.08
N LEU A 93 -24.42 12.68 22.16
CA LEU A 93 -24.90 11.36 21.75
C LEU A 93 -24.94 11.23 20.23
N GLN A 94 -25.37 12.28 19.52
CA GLN A 94 -25.32 12.32 18.06
C GLN A 94 -23.89 12.19 17.54
N ASN A 95 -22.92 12.87 18.15
CA ASN A 95 -21.50 12.75 17.81
C ASN A 95 -20.96 11.33 18.08
N SER A 96 -21.38 10.69 19.18
CA SER A 96 -21.01 9.32 19.51
C SER A 96 -21.57 8.31 18.50
N LEU A 97 -22.83 8.48 18.08
CA LEU A 97 -23.46 7.68 17.03
C LEU A 97 -22.81 7.90 15.66
N LEU A 98 -22.45 9.14 15.33
CA LEU A 98 -21.77 9.50 14.09
C LEU A 98 -20.43 8.79 13.98
N HIS A 99 -19.63 8.81 15.05
CA HIS A 99 -18.38 8.06 15.14
C HIS A 99 -18.61 6.55 14.98
N PHE A 100 -19.62 5.99 15.65
CA PHE A 100 -19.97 4.56 15.52
C PHE A 100 -20.28 4.19 14.06
N TYR A 101 -21.15 4.93 13.37
CA TYR A 101 -21.53 4.62 12.00
C TYR A 101 -20.35 4.68 11.04
N LEU A 102 -19.51 5.71 11.17
CA LEU A 102 -18.33 5.87 10.32
C LEU A 102 -17.26 4.81 10.60
N ALA A 103 -17.08 4.40 11.85
CA ALA A 103 -16.16 3.30 12.19
C ALA A 103 -16.56 1.95 11.57
N HIS A 104 -17.84 1.76 11.23
CA HIS A 104 -18.36 0.56 10.55
C HIS A 104 -18.61 0.78 9.06
N ASN A 105 -18.05 1.85 8.49
CA ASN A 105 -18.21 2.22 7.08
C ASN A 105 -19.68 2.42 6.64
N ASP A 106 -20.59 2.72 7.57
CA ASP A 106 -21.99 3.03 7.28
C ASP A 106 -22.16 4.53 7.00
N VAL A 107 -21.61 4.92 5.85
CA VAL A 107 -21.55 6.33 5.43
C VAL A 107 -22.94 6.93 5.21
N VAL A 108 -23.92 6.12 4.79
CA VAL A 108 -25.30 6.57 4.55
C VAL A 108 -25.97 6.97 5.87
N SER A 109 -25.91 6.10 6.88
CA SER A 109 -26.49 6.39 8.20
C SER A 109 -25.76 7.56 8.88
N ALA A 110 -24.43 7.61 8.76
CA ALA A 110 -23.64 8.72 9.26
C ALA A 110 -24.03 10.06 8.61
N SER A 111 -24.18 10.09 7.28
CA SER A 111 -24.54 11.29 6.53
C SER A 111 -25.96 11.76 6.86
N ASN A 112 -26.90 10.83 7.00
CA ASN A 112 -28.28 11.15 7.39
C ASN A 112 -28.34 11.68 8.83
N LEU A 113 -27.60 11.06 9.75
CA LEU A 113 -27.46 11.54 11.13
C LEU A 113 -26.85 12.95 11.16
N PHE A 114 -25.78 13.20 10.40
CA PHE A 114 -25.15 14.52 10.38
C PHE A 114 -26.11 15.62 9.86
N ARG A 115 -26.90 15.31 8.82
CA ARG A 115 -27.91 16.24 8.30
C ARG A 115 -29.04 16.53 9.29
N SER A 116 -29.31 15.64 10.26
CA SER A 116 -30.34 15.87 11.28
C SER A 116 -29.86 16.75 12.43
N ILE A 117 -28.55 17.02 12.55
CA ILE A 117 -27.98 17.90 13.59
C ILE A 117 -28.22 19.37 13.22
N PRO A 118 -29.04 20.14 13.98
CA PRO A 118 -29.39 21.51 13.59
C PRO A 118 -28.20 22.50 13.64
N SER A 119 -27.26 22.27 14.56
CA SER A 119 -26.05 23.09 14.71
C SER A 119 -24.86 22.18 15.02
N PRO A 120 -24.26 21.51 14.02
CA PRO A 120 -23.10 20.65 14.22
C PRO A 120 -21.93 21.45 14.80
N ASP A 121 -21.22 20.88 15.78
CA ASP A 121 -20.03 21.49 16.37
C ASP A 121 -18.75 20.97 15.70
N VAL A 122 -17.59 21.43 16.16
CA VAL A 122 -16.29 21.00 15.60
C VAL A 122 -16.09 19.48 15.71
N VAL A 123 -16.68 18.84 16.73
CA VAL A 123 -16.59 17.38 16.91
C VAL A 123 -17.44 16.67 15.85
N SER A 124 -18.69 17.11 15.62
CA SER A 124 -19.54 16.58 14.55
C SER A 124 -18.84 16.63 13.19
N TRP A 125 -18.30 17.79 12.84
CA TRP A 125 -17.59 18.00 11.57
C TRP A 125 -16.33 17.15 11.47
N THR A 126 -15.51 17.12 12.53
CA THR A 126 -14.26 16.36 12.55
C THR A 126 -14.52 14.86 12.42
N SER A 127 -15.52 14.34 13.13
CA SER A 127 -15.93 12.93 13.03
C SER A 127 -16.35 12.59 11.61
N LEU A 128 -17.22 13.41 10.99
CA LEU A 128 -17.66 13.20 9.61
C LEU A 128 -16.49 13.22 8.61
N ILE A 129 -15.67 14.26 8.64
CA ILE A 129 -14.54 14.45 7.69
C ILE A 129 -13.53 13.31 7.85
N SER A 130 -13.14 12.98 9.08
CA SER A 130 -12.20 11.89 9.36
C SER A 130 -12.74 10.52 8.96
N GLY A 131 -14.01 10.26 9.26
CA GLY A 131 -14.67 9.01 8.88
C GLY A 131 -14.77 8.84 7.36
N LEU A 132 -15.29 9.85 6.65
CA LEU A 132 -15.38 9.84 5.19
C LEU A 132 -14.00 9.65 4.53
N ALA A 133 -12.97 10.35 5.01
CA ALA A 133 -11.62 10.22 4.49
C ALA A 133 -11.05 8.79 4.66
N LYS A 134 -11.31 8.15 5.81
CA LYS A 134 -10.89 6.75 6.06
C LYS A 134 -11.70 5.72 5.28
N SER A 135 -12.95 6.05 4.96
CA SER A 135 -13.88 5.21 4.22
C SER A 135 -13.71 5.26 2.68
N GLY A 136 -12.74 6.01 2.16
CA GLY A 136 -12.54 6.18 0.70
C GLY A 136 -13.50 7.17 0.04
N PHE A 137 -14.12 8.07 0.82
CA PHE A 137 -14.98 9.15 0.33
C PHE A 137 -14.29 10.51 0.48
N GLU A 138 -13.02 10.59 0.08
CA GLU A 138 -12.16 11.77 0.32
C GLU A 138 -12.73 13.04 -0.31
N ALA A 139 -13.34 12.95 -1.49
CA ALA A 139 -13.94 14.11 -2.16
C ALA A 139 -15.10 14.69 -1.34
N GLN A 140 -15.93 13.83 -0.73
CA GLN A 140 -17.01 14.27 0.15
C GLN A 140 -16.45 14.82 1.46
N ALA A 141 -15.40 14.21 2.02
CA ALA A 141 -14.72 14.72 3.21
C ALA A 141 -14.24 16.17 3.00
N LEU A 142 -13.61 16.45 1.85
CA LEU A 142 -13.14 17.79 1.49
C LEU A 142 -14.29 18.78 1.25
N HIS A 143 -15.38 18.32 0.63
CA HIS A 143 -16.58 19.14 0.47
C HIS A 143 -17.15 19.58 1.83
N HIS A 144 -17.25 18.64 2.78
CA HIS A 144 -17.68 18.96 4.14
C HIS A 144 -16.69 19.87 4.88
N PHE A 145 -15.38 19.68 4.71
CA PHE A 145 -14.36 20.58 5.27
C PHE A 145 -14.54 22.03 4.79
N ILE A 146 -14.78 22.25 3.50
CA ILE A 146 -15.02 23.58 2.94
C ILE A 146 -16.32 24.17 3.50
N ASN A 147 -17.37 23.35 3.64
CA ASN A 147 -18.68 23.77 4.14
C ASN A 147 -18.70 24.11 5.64
N MET A 148 -17.66 23.80 6.42
CA MET A 148 -17.55 24.25 7.82
C MET A 148 -17.60 25.78 7.97
N TYR A 149 -17.24 26.49 6.89
CA TYR A 149 -17.25 27.95 6.83
C TYR A 149 -18.52 28.52 6.18
N ALA A 150 -19.48 27.69 5.80
CA ALA A 150 -20.74 28.15 5.24
C ALA A 150 -21.59 28.85 6.33
N LYS A 151 -22.29 29.91 5.94
CA LYS A 151 -23.28 30.58 6.80
C LYS A 151 -24.46 29.63 7.07
N PRO A 152 -25.14 29.71 8.23
CA PRO A 152 -25.13 30.84 9.18
C PRO A 152 -24.08 30.78 10.29
N LYS A 153 -23.54 29.60 10.62
CA LYS A 153 -22.60 29.42 11.74
C LYS A 153 -21.26 28.90 11.25
N ILE A 154 -20.25 29.76 11.26
CA ILE A 154 -18.88 29.38 10.93
C ILE A 154 -18.33 28.53 12.08
N VAL A 155 -17.98 27.28 11.79
CA VAL A 155 -17.30 26.39 12.74
C VAL A 155 -15.83 26.33 12.36
N ARG A 156 -14.94 26.76 13.26
CA ARG A 156 -13.50 26.71 13.01
C ARG A 156 -12.99 25.27 13.15
N PRO A 157 -12.23 24.74 12.18
CA PRO A 157 -11.61 23.42 12.29
C PRO A 157 -10.54 23.43 13.39
N ASN A 158 -10.38 22.30 14.07
CA ASN A 158 -9.27 22.08 14.99
C ASN A 158 -8.14 21.30 14.29
N ALA A 159 -7.04 21.03 15.00
CA ALA A 159 -5.89 20.31 14.42
C ALA A 159 -6.28 18.93 13.83
N ALA A 160 -7.15 18.18 14.50
CA ALA A 160 -7.62 16.88 14.01
C ALA A 160 -8.46 17.01 12.72
N THR A 161 -9.27 18.07 12.60
CA THR A 161 -10.00 18.38 11.37
C THR A 161 -9.04 18.66 10.21
N LEU A 162 -8.00 19.47 10.46
CA LEU A 162 -7.02 19.81 9.43
C LEU A 162 -6.21 18.59 9.00
N VAL A 163 -5.81 17.72 9.92
CA VAL A 163 -5.16 16.44 9.61
C VAL A 163 -6.04 15.58 8.72
N ALA A 164 -7.33 15.43 9.06
CA ALA A 164 -8.26 14.65 8.23
C ALA A 164 -8.42 15.25 6.81
N ALA A 165 -8.49 16.58 6.69
CA ALA A 165 -8.55 17.26 5.41
C ALA A 165 -7.25 17.08 4.59
N LEU A 166 -6.07 17.11 5.25
CA LEU A 166 -4.79 16.86 4.59
C LEU A 166 -4.68 15.41 4.11
N CYS A 167 -5.11 14.43 4.90
CA CYS A 167 -5.16 13.02 4.48
C CYS A 167 -6.06 12.83 3.24
N ALA A 168 -7.25 13.44 3.23
CA ALA A 168 -8.14 13.40 2.07
C ALA A 168 -7.53 14.09 0.84
N CYS A 169 -6.84 15.23 1.03
CA CYS A 169 -6.10 15.88 -0.05
C CYS A 169 -4.96 15.00 -0.60
N SER A 170 -4.28 14.28 0.29
CA SER A 170 -3.16 13.38 -0.03
C SER A 170 -3.61 12.21 -0.91
N SER A 171 -4.71 11.54 -0.56
CA SER A 171 -5.30 10.46 -1.39
C SER A 171 -5.74 10.93 -2.78
N LEU A 172 -6.27 12.16 -2.88
CA LEU A 172 -6.76 12.72 -4.15
C LEU A 172 -5.68 13.46 -4.96
N GLY A 173 -4.45 13.59 -4.46
CA GLY A 173 -3.41 14.43 -5.10
C GLY A 173 -3.78 15.92 -5.22
N SER A 174 -4.67 16.43 -4.36
CA SER A 174 -5.26 17.77 -4.46
C SER A 174 -4.35 18.88 -3.90
N LEU A 175 -3.18 19.07 -4.52
CA LEU A 175 -2.11 19.93 -4.03
C LEU A 175 -2.54 21.40 -3.75
N ARG A 176 -3.46 21.95 -4.55
CA ARG A 176 -3.94 23.33 -4.37
C ARG A 176 -4.69 23.54 -3.06
N LEU A 177 -5.68 22.68 -2.79
CA LEU A 177 -6.44 22.75 -1.53
C LEU A 177 -5.50 22.46 -0.36
N ALA A 178 -4.63 21.48 -0.52
CA ALA A 178 -3.71 21.06 0.52
C ALA A 178 -2.72 22.17 0.94
N LYS A 179 -2.19 22.95 -0.02
CA LYS A 179 -1.40 24.17 0.27
C LYS A 179 -2.21 25.20 1.07
N SER A 180 -3.50 25.32 0.81
CA SER A 180 -4.39 26.24 1.53
C SER A 180 -4.63 25.77 2.97
N VAL A 181 -4.85 24.46 3.18
CA VAL A 181 -4.99 23.85 4.51
C VAL A 181 -3.69 23.96 5.31
N HIS A 182 -2.54 23.69 4.68
CA HIS A 182 -1.24 23.86 5.31
C HIS A 182 -0.98 25.32 5.73
N ALA A 183 -1.22 26.29 4.83
CA ALA A 183 -1.08 27.70 5.14
C ALA A 183 -2.02 28.16 6.28
N TYR A 184 -3.24 27.61 6.33
CA TYR A 184 -4.17 27.86 7.42
C TYR A 184 -3.65 27.31 8.76
N GLY A 185 -3.13 26.08 8.78
CA GLY A 185 -2.52 25.49 9.97
C GLY A 185 -1.30 26.26 10.49
N LEU A 186 -0.45 26.77 9.59
CA LEU A 186 0.67 27.65 9.95
C LEU A 186 0.19 28.95 10.60
N ARG A 187 -0.86 29.59 10.05
CA ARG A 187 -1.43 30.82 10.61
C ARG A 187 -2.05 30.62 12.00
N LEU A 188 -2.51 29.41 12.30
CA LEU A 188 -3.04 29.06 13.63
C LEU A 188 -1.95 28.60 14.62
N LEU A 189 -0.68 28.64 14.23
CA LEU A 189 0.45 28.16 15.04
C LEU A 189 0.29 26.69 15.49
N ILE A 190 -0.42 25.89 14.68
CA ILE A 190 -0.64 24.46 14.97
C ILE A 190 0.62 23.65 14.66
N PHE A 191 1.46 24.12 13.73
CA PHE A 191 2.59 23.36 13.22
C PHE A 191 3.66 23.11 14.29
N ASP A 192 3.97 24.12 15.10
CA ASP A 192 5.02 24.04 16.11
C ASP A 192 4.54 23.15 17.28
N GLY A 193 5.24 22.03 17.49
CA GLY A 193 4.93 21.06 18.55
C GLY A 193 3.86 20.02 18.21
N ASN A 194 3.17 20.12 17.07
CA ASN A 194 2.19 19.10 16.63
C ASN A 194 2.78 18.19 15.55
N VAL A 195 3.52 17.17 15.98
CA VAL A 195 4.14 16.18 15.07
C VAL A 195 3.10 15.48 14.17
N ILE A 196 1.87 15.28 14.66
CA ILE A 196 0.79 14.66 13.87
C ILE A 196 0.40 15.55 12.68
N PHE A 197 0.25 16.85 12.90
CA PHE A 197 -0.02 17.80 11.83
C PHE A 197 1.16 17.90 10.86
N GLY A 198 2.39 17.98 11.37
CA GLY A 198 3.61 17.97 10.56
C GLY A 198 3.70 16.74 9.65
N ASN A 199 3.46 15.55 10.21
CA ASN A 199 3.43 14.28 9.47
C ASN A 199 2.34 14.25 8.38
N ALA A 200 1.16 14.81 8.65
CA ALA A 200 0.09 14.88 7.65
C ALA A 200 0.44 15.81 6.48
N VAL A 201 1.10 16.94 6.75
CA VAL A 201 1.60 17.85 5.70
C VAL A 201 2.75 17.20 4.91
N LEU A 202 3.63 16.47 5.59
CA LEU A 202 4.74 15.76 4.98
C LEU A 202 4.26 14.65 4.04
N ASP A 203 3.34 13.79 4.50
CA ASP A 203 2.72 12.70 3.70
C ASP A 203 2.05 13.24 2.45
N LEU A 204 1.31 14.34 2.58
CA LEU A 204 0.70 15.05 1.47
C LEU A 204 1.73 15.42 0.40
N TYR A 205 2.79 16.16 0.77
CA TYR A 205 3.75 16.64 -0.22
C TYR A 205 4.53 15.48 -0.84
N ALA A 206 4.86 14.45 -0.05
CA ALA A 206 5.51 13.23 -0.53
C ALA A 206 4.65 12.50 -1.57
N LYS A 207 3.37 12.22 -1.27
CA LYS A 207 2.45 11.54 -2.21
C LYS A 207 2.09 12.36 -3.43
N CYS A 208 2.07 13.70 -3.33
CA CYS A 208 1.87 14.58 -4.48
C CYS A 208 3.14 14.77 -5.33
N GLY A 209 4.26 14.10 -5.01
CA GLY A 209 5.55 14.24 -5.72
C GLY A 209 6.26 15.58 -5.50
N ALA A 210 5.78 16.42 -4.57
CA ALA A 210 6.37 17.72 -4.27
C ALA A 210 7.51 17.59 -3.24
N LEU A 211 8.54 16.80 -3.56
CA LEU A 211 9.58 16.37 -2.62
C LEU A 211 10.38 17.52 -2.01
N LYS A 212 10.64 18.60 -2.76
CA LYS A 212 11.28 19.82 -2.21
C LYS A 212 10.44 20.46 -1.10
N ASN A 213 9.11 20.45 -1.24
CA ASN A 213 8.21 20.96 -0.21
C ASN A 213 8.17 20.01 0.99
N ALA A 214 8.19 18.69 0.74
CA ALA A 214 8.28 17.69 1.80
C ALA A 214 9.57 17.90 2.63
N GLN A 215 10.73 18.05 1.97
CA GLN A 215 12.01 18.34 2.63
C GLN A 215 11.94 19.62 3.46
N ASN A 216 11.43 20.73 2.90
CA ASN A 216 11.30 22.00 3.62
C ASN A 216 10.38 21.89 4.85
N VAL A 217 9.32 21.09 4.79
CA VAL A 217 8.43 20.85 5.93
C VAL A 217 9.17 20.06 7.00
N PHE A 218 9.83 18.97 6.59
CA PHE A 218 10.61 18.13 7.49
C PHE A 218 11.70 18.94 8.22
N ASP A 219 12.45 19.77 7.50
CA ASP A 219 13.53 20.59 8.07
C ASP A 219 13.01 21.62 9.09
N LYS A 220 11.76 22.09 8.91
CA LYS A 220 11.10 23.03 9.83
C LYS A 220 10.42 22.38 11.03
N MET A 221 10.23 21.06 11.05
CA MET A 221 9.64 20.37 12.20
C MET A 221 10.62 20.39 13.38
N PHE A 222 10.16 20.92 14.52
CA PHE A 222 10.96 20.97 15.76
C PHE A 222 11.09 19.60 16.43
N VAL A 223 10.04 18.77 16.33
CA VAL A 223 10.03 17.39 16.83
C VAL A 223 9.73 16.46 15.66
N ARG A 224 10.54 15.41 15.53
CA ARG A 224 10.44 14.41 14.48
C ARG A 224 10.38 13.03 15.12
N ASP A 225 9.33 12.28 14.80
CA ASP A 225 9.19 10.90 15.24
C ASP A 225 9.54 9.94 14.10
N VAL A 226 9.52 8.63 14.37
CA VAL A 226 9.75 7.59 13.34
C VAL A 226 8.88 7.80 12.10
N VAL A 227 7.62 8.22 12.28
CA VAL A 227 6.69 8.46 11.16
C VAL A 227 7.16 9.59 10.27
N SER A 228 7.67 10.69 10.82
CA SER A 228 8.21 11.82 10.03
C SER A 228 9.37 11.37 9.13
N TRP A 229 10.32 10.61 9.68
CA TRP A 229 11.49 10.10 8.97
C TRP A 229 11.09 9.09 7.88
N THR A 230 10.28 8.09 8.23
CA THR A 230 9.82 7.07 7.28
C THR A 230 9.00 7.69 6.15
N THR A 231 8.20 8.73 6.43
CA THR A 231 7.40 9.42 5.41
C THR A 231 8.26 10.16 4.39
N LEU A 232 9.29 10.88 4.84
CA LEU A 232 10.22 11.56 3.94
C LEU A 232 10.99 10.55 3.08
N LEU A 233 11.52 9.50 3.71
CA LEU A 233 12.22 8.40 3.05
C LEU A 233 11.34 7.75 1.98
N MET A 234 10.10 7.41 2.32
CA MET A 234 9.13 6.82 1.39
C MET A 234 8.80 7.76 0.21
N GLY A 235 8.76 9.07 0.46
CA GLY A 235 8.60 10.07 -0.60
C GLY A 235 9.71 10.00 -1.65
N TYR A 236 10.97 9.99 -1.21
CA TYR A 236 12.11 9.85 -2.12
C TYR A 236 12.14 8.48 -2.81
N ALA A 237 11.90 7.39 -2.06
CA ALA A 237 11.87 6.03 -2.61
C ALA A 237 10.84 5.88 -3.74
N ARG A 238 9.61 6.37 -3.53
CA ARG A 238 8.54 6.36 -4.55
C ARG A 238 8.85 7.25 -5.75
N GLY A 239 9.62 8.32 -5.55
CA GLY A 239 10.07 9.20 -6.61
C GLY A 239 11.23 8.64 -7.45
N GLY A 240 11.79 7.49 -7.07
CA GLY A 240 12.98 6.92 -7.72
C GLY A 240 14.30 7.54 -7.29
N TYR A 241 14.30 8.34 -6.20
CA TYR A 241 15.48 9.02 -5.65
C TYR A 241 16.10 8.16 -4.53
N CYS A 242 16.68 7.01 -4.90
CA CYS A 242 17.15 6.02 -3.92
C CYS A 242 18.30 6.54 -3.05
N GLU A 243 19.24 7.29 -3.63
CA GLU A 243 20.37 7.85 -2.88
C GLU A 243 19.89 8.85 -1.83
N GLU A 244 18.91 9.69 -2.16
CA GLU A 244 18.30 10.62 -1.21
C GLU A 244 17.48 9.88 -0.14
N ALA A 245 16.76 8.83 -0.52
CA ALA A 245 16.05 7.97 0.44
C ALA A 245 17.03 7.33 1.43
N PHE A 246 18.15 6.80 0.95
CA PHE A 246 19.20 6.24 1.79
C PHE A 246 19.90 7.32 2.62
N ALA A 247 20.13 8.53 2.09
CA ALA A 247 20.70 9.64 2.84
C ALA A 247 19.79 10.05 4.02
N VAL A 248 18.46 10.04 3.83
CA VAL A 248 17.49 10.25 4.92
C VAL A 248 17.58 9.14 5.96
N PHE A 249 17.65 7.87 5.54
CA PHE A 249 17.84 6.73 6.44
C PHE A 249 19.13 6.84 7.25
N LYS A 250 20.25 7.10 6.59
CA LYS A 250 21.57 7.27 7.23
C LYS A 250 21.54 8.44 8.21
N ARG A 251 20.91 9.56 7.86
CA ARG A 251 20.75 10.71 8.77
C ARG A 251 19.89 10.36 9.98
N MET A 252 18.81 9.59 9.79
CA MET A 252 17.98 9.10 10.89
C MET A 252 18.81 8.28 11.88
N VAL A 253 19.57 7.29 11.38
CA VAL A 253 20.45 6.43 12.18
C VAL A 253 21.50 7.23 12.94
N LEU A 254 22.16 8.19 12.29
CA LEU A 254 23.24 8.98 12.89
C LEU A 254 22.75 10.06 13.87
N SER A 255 21.55 10.60 13.66
CA SER A 255 20.99 11.67 14.51
C SER A 255 20.46 11.17 15.84
N GLU A 256 20.11 9.88 15.92
CA GLU A 256 19.41 9.24 17.05
C GLU A 256 18.09 9.94 17.46
N GLU A 257 17.55 10.85 16.63
CA GLU A 257 16.27 11.55 16.89
C GLU A 257 15.08 10.56 16.93
N ALA A 258 15.14 9.51 16.13
CA ALA A 258 14.16 8.43 16.09
C ALA A 258 14.83 7.13 15.65
N GLN A 259 14.38 6.00 16.21
CA GLN A 259 14.88 4.69 15.83
C GLN A 259 14.12 4.11 14.63
N PRO A 260 14.81 3.67 13.55
CA PRO A 260 14.20 2.93 12.46
C PRO A 260 13.43 1.71 12.98
N ASN A 261 12.20 1.56 12.49
CA ASN A 261 11.37 0.37 12.71
C ASN A 261 11.26 -0.47 11.43
N ASP A 262 10.55 -1.60 11.50
CA ASP A 262 10.35 -2.52 10.36
C ASP A 262 9.90 -1.81 9.08
N ALA A 263 8.93 -0.89 9.18
CA ALA A 263 8.44 -0.13 8.04
C ALA A 263 9.53 0.73 7.39
N THR A 264 10.44 1.29 8.20
CA THR A 264 11.58 2.08 7.73
C THR A 264 12.57 1.19 6.97
N ILE A 265 12.91 0.05 7.56
CA ILE A 265 13.84 -0.95 6.99
C ILE A 265 13.31 -1.48 5.65
N VAL A 266 12.04 -1.90 5.62
CA VAL A 266 11.39 -2.37 4.39
C VAL A 266 11.39 -1.30 3.31
N THR A 267 11.15 -0.05 3.66
CA THR A 267 11.11 1.05 2.68
C THR A 267 12.49 1.33 2.07
N VAL A 268 13.56 1.38 2.88
CA VAL A 268 14.91 1.61 2.36
C VAL A 268 15.42 0.43 1.54
N LEU A 269 15.17 -0.82 1.99
CA LEU A 269 15.54 -2.02 1.22
C LEU A 269 14.80 -2.08 -0.12
N SER A 270 13.51 -1.72 -0.15
CA SER A 270 12.73 -1.65 -1.38
C SER A 270 13.26 -0.56 -2.34
N ALA A 271 13.73 0.57 -1.82
CA ALA A 271 14.38 1.60 -2.61
C ALA A 271 15.67 1.05 -3.24
N CYS A 272 16.54 0.42 -2.45
CA CYS A 272 17.77 -0.21 -2.95
C CYS A 272 17.48 -1.26 -4.03
N ALA A 273 16.49 -2.13 -3.80
CA ALA A 273 16.07 -3.16 -4.74
C ALA A 273 15.56 -2.59 -6.09
N SER A 274 14.96 -1.40 -6.06
CA SER A 274 14.36 -0.79 -7.26
C SER A 274 15.39 -0.24 -8.25
N ILE A 275 16.56 0.18 -7.76
CA ILE A 275 17.66 0.73 -8.59
C ILE A 275 18.83 -0.27 -8.72
N GLY A 276 18.88 -1.30 -7.86
CA GLY A 276 19.95 -2.30 -7.86
C GLY A 276 21.22 -1.82 -7.17
N THR A 277 21.11 -0.96 -6.14
CA THR A 277 22.27 -0.44 -5.39
C THR A 277 22.69 -1.43 -4.30
N LEU A 278 23.59 -2.36 -4.65
CA LEU A 278 24.00 -3.46 -3.78
C LEU A 278 24.72 -2.94 -2.53
N SER A 279 25.64 -1.97 -2.67
CA SER A 279 26.42 -1.46 -1.54
C SER A 279 25.53 -0.83 -0.45
N LEU A 280 24.52 -0.07 -0.85
CA LEU A 280 23.56 0.55 0.05
C LEU A 280 22.70 -0.51 0.74
N GLY A 281 22.26 -1.53 0.00
CA GLY A 281 21.54 -2.66 0.55
C GLY A 281 22.35 -3.45 1.59
N GLN A 282 23.63 -3.69 1.32
CA GLN A 282 24.55 -4.32 2.27
C GLN A 282 24.75 -3.47 3.53
N TRP A 283 24.84 -2.14 3.39
CA TRP A 283 24.90 -1.23 4.55
C TRP A 283 23.66 -1.36 5.44
N VAL A 284 22.46 -1.42 4.84
CA VAL A 284 21.21 -1.65 5.58
C VAL A 284 21.23 -3.03 6.25
N HIS A 285 21.73 -4.07 5.57
CA HIS A 285 21.84 -5.40 6.18
C HIS A 285 22.77 -5.39 7.39
N SER A 286 23.95 -4.78 7.30
CA SER A 286 24.85 -4.63 8.45
C SER A 286 24.21 -3.85 9.60
N TYR A 287 23.36 -2.87 9.30
CA TYR A 287 22.57 -2.18 10.32
C TYR A 287 21.55 -3.12 11.00
N ILE A 288 20.84 -3.95 10.23
CA ILE A 288 19.92 -4.97 10.77
C ILE A 288 20.66 -5.94 11.69
N ASP A 289 21.81 -6.46 11.27
CA ASP A 289 22.62 -7.39 12.07
C ASP A 289 23.10 -6.77 13.39
N SER A 290 23.28 -5.45 13.44
CA SER A 290 23.65 -4.73 14.66
C SER A 290 22.49 -4.52 15.65
N ARG A 291 21.25 -4.83 15.26
CA ARG A 291 20.02 -4.53 15.99
C ARG A 291 19.33 -5.80 16.47
N HIS A 292 19.48 -6.13 17.74
CA HIS A 292 18.88 -7.31 18.37
C HIS A 292 17.34 -7.34 18.37
N ASP A 293 16.69 -6.19 18.20
CA ASP A 293 15.23 -6.06 18.13
C ASP A 293 14.67 -6.28 16.71
N LEU A 294 15.53 -6.28 15.68
CA LEU A 294 15.14 -6.53 14.30
C LEU A 294 15.38 -8.00 13.96
N VAL A 295 14.31 -8.72 13.59
CA VAL A 295 14.38 -10.12 13.20
C VAL A 295 14.30 -10.22 11.67
N VAL A 296 15.22 -10.98 11.06
CA VAL A 296 15.20 -11.29 9.62
C VAL A 296 14.12 -12.36 9.33
N ASP A 297 12.86 -11.96 9.50
CA ASP A 297 11.67 -12.76 9.24
C ASP A 297 10.54 -11.83 8.74
N GLY A 298 9.43 -12.41 8.29
CA GLY A 298 8.26 -11.67 7.77
C GLY A 298 8.64 -10.59 6.76
N ASN A 299 8.21 -9.35 7.00
CA ASN A 299 8.42 -8.25 6.07
C ASN A 299 9.90 -7.86 5.89
N ILE A 300 10.71 -7.92 6.96
CA ILE A 300 12.14 -7.57 6.88
C ILE A 300 12.89 -8.62 6.06
N GLY A 301 12.68 -9.90 6.38
CA GLY A 301 13.27 -11.02 5.63
C GLY A 301 12.92 -10.97 4.15
N ASN A 302 11.64 -10.75 3.82
CA ASN A 302 11.16 -10.64 2.45
C ASN A 302 11.75 -9.43 1.71
N ALA A 303 11.84 -8.27 2.35
CA ALA A 303 12.41 -7.07 1.73
C ALA A 303 13.92 -7.22 1.48
N LEU A 304 14.64 -7.85 2.41
CA LEU A 304 16.08 -8.08 2.31
C LEU A 304 16.41 -9.10 1.23
N LEU A 305 15.65 -10.20 1.19
CA LEU A 305 15.72 -11.21 0.12
C LEU A 305 15.46 -10.57 -1.25
N ASN A 306 14.38 -9.79 -1.37
CA ASN A 306 14.05 -9.08 -2.60
C ASN A 306 15.17 -8.12 -3.03
N MET A 307 15.81 -7.42 -2.09
CA MET A 307 16.95 -6.54 -2.38
C MET A 307 18.11 -7.34 -2.99
N TYR A 308 18.55 -8.42 -2.35
CA TYR A 308 19.69 -9.19 -2.87
C TYR A 308 19.41 -9.83 -4.24
N VAL A 309 18.24 -10.45 -4.43
CA VAL A 309 17.91 -11.08 -5.72
C VAL A 309 17.72 -10.05 -6.83
N LYS A 310 17.26 -8.82 -6.53
CA LYS A 310 17.15 -7.73 -7.52
C LYS A 310 18.50 -7.10 -7.86
N CYS A 311 19.43 -7.07 -6.91
CA CYS A 311 20.80 -6.63 -7.12
C CYS A 311 21.69 -7.72 -7.77
N GLY A 312 21.21 -8.96 -7.88
CA GLY A 312 21.91 -10.08 -8.52
C GLY A 312 22.92 -10.82 -7.63
N ASP A 313 23.03 -10.46 -6.35
CA ASP A 313 23.86 -11.20 -5.38
C ASP A 313 23.08 -12.44 -4.87
N MET A 314 23.08 -13.46 -5.72
CA MET A 314 22.34 -14.69 -5.46
C MET A 314 22.93 -15.50 -4.31
N GLN A 315 24.23 -15.40 -4.05
CA GLN A 315 24.86 -16.08 -2.93
C GLN A 315 24.29 -15.59 -1.61
N MET A 316 24.17 -14.26 -1.44
CA MET A 316 23.54 -13.71 -0.26
C MET A 316 22.03 -13.93 -0.26
N GLY A 317 21.38 -13.94 -1.43
CA GLY A 317 19.98 -14.35 -1.58
C GLY A 317 19.68 -15.73 -0.97
N PHE A 318 20.50 -16.75 -1.27
CA PHE A 318 20.38 -18.08 -0.66
C PHE A 318 20.53 -18.03 0.86
N ARG A 319 21.53 -17.30 1.37
CA ARG A 319 21.76 -17.18 2.82
C ARG A 319 20.59 -16.52 3.54
N VAL A 320 20.08 -15.40 3.02
CA VAL A 320 18.93 -14.70 3.60
C VAL A 320 17.69 -15.58 3.55
N PHE A 321 17.45 -16.30 2.45
CA PHE A 321 16.36 -17.26 2.37
C PHE A 321 16.48 -18.33 3.47
N ASP A 322 17.67 -18.89 3.70
CA ASP A 322 17.88 -19.88 4.76
C ASP A 322 17.77 -19.28 6.18
N MET A 323 18.11 -17.99 6.37
CA MET A 323 17.95 -17.27 7.64
C MET A 323 16.48 -17.04 8.04
N ILE A 324 15.56 -16.90 7.08
CA ILE A 324 14.13 -16.71 7.36
C ILE A 324 13.56 -17.99 7.98
N VAL A 325 13.15 -17.95 9.25
CA VAL A 325 12.60 -19.12 9.95
C VAL A 325 11.19 -19.43 9.47
N HIS A 326 10.30 -18.42 9.43
CA HIS A 326 8.90 -18.58 9.03
C HIS A 326 8.69 -18.09 7.60
N LYS A 327 9.08 -18.92 6.64
CA LYS A 327 8.91 -18.64 5.21
C LYS A 327 7.43 -18.65 4.82
N ASP A 328 6.89 -17.50 4.46
CA ASP A 328 5.54 -17.34 3.90
C ASP A 328 5.55 -17.42 2.36
N VAL A 329 4.37 -17.42 1.73
CA VAL A 329 4.23 -17.45 0.26
C VAL A 329 5.03 -16.34 -0.44
N ILE A 330 5.19 -15.18 0.22
CA ILE A 330 5.93 -14.04 -0.32
C ILE A 330 7.43 -14.35 -0.37
N SER A 331 8.01 -14.96 0.68
CA SER A 331 9.42 -15.36 0.70
C SER A 331 9.76 -16.35 -0.43
N TRP A 332 8.92 -17.38 -0.61
CA TRP A 332 9.05 -18.38 -1.66
C TRP A 332 8.88 -17.75 -3.05
N GLY A 333 7.79 -17.01 -3.27
CA GLY A 333 7.51 -16.36 -4.55
C GLY A 333 8.59 -15.35 -4.95
N THR A 334 9.11 -14.57 -3.99
CA THR A 334 10.21 -13.63 -4.21
C THR A 334 11.46 -14.35 -4.65
N PHE A 335 11.84 -15.45 -3.99
CA PHE A 335 13.07 -16.15 -4.34
C PHE A 335 12.96 -16.91 -5.66
N ILE A 336 11.83 -17.57 -5.92
CA ILE A 336 11.53 -18.25 -7.20
C ILE A 336 11.61 -17.24 -8.36
N CYS A 337 10.98 -16.07 -8.22
CA CYS A 337 11.11 -15.01 -9.23
C CYS A 337 12.56 -14.51 -9.35
N GLY A 338 13.26 -14.33 -8.22
CA GLY A 338 14.65 -13.92 -8.17
C GLY A 338 15.59 -14.85 -8.93
N LEU A 339 15.48 -16.16 -8.70
CA LEU A 339 16.25 -17.19 -9.39
C LEU A 339 15.96 -17.18 -10.89
N ALA A 340 14.69 -17.11 -11.27
CA ALA A 340 14.28 -17.06 -12.68
C ALA A 340 14.86 -15.83 -13.42
N MET A 341 14.84 -14.66 -12.78
CA MET A 341 15.37 -13.42 -13.36
C MET A 341 16.89 -13.42 -13.53
N ASN A 342 17.61 -14.16 -12.66
CA ASN A 342 19.08 -14.22 -12.65
C ASN A 342 19.63 -15.46 -13.39
N GLY A 343 18.80 -16.19 -14.15
CA GLY A 343 19.25 -17.33 -14.97
C GLY A 343 19.58 -18.61 -14.19
N TYR A 344 18.92 -18.81 -13.04
CA TYR A 344 19.05 -20.02 -12.23
C TYR A 344 17.80 -20.90 -12.42
N GLU A 345 17.49 -21.30 -13.66
CA GLU A 345 16.22 -21.94 -14.00
C GLU A 345 16.07 -23.32 -13.33
N ARG A 346 17.15 -24.11 -13.26
CA ARG A 346 17.14 -25.40 -12.54
C ARG A 346 16.83 -25.24 -11.07
N ASN A 347 17.53 -24.33 -10.39
CA ASN A 347 17.28 -24.03 -8.98
C ASN A 347 15.87 -23.47 -8.76
N THR A 348 15.30 -22.76 -9.74
CA THR A 348 13.92 -22.27 -9.67
C THR A 348 12.93 -23.44 -9.57
N LEU A 349 13.09 -24.46 -10.41
CA LEU A 349 12.21 -25.64 -10.40
C LEU A 349 12.43 -26.53 -9.16
N GLU A 350 13.68 -26.65 -8.69
CA GLU A 350 14.00 -27.33 -7.44
C GLU A 350 13.36 -26.61 -6.24
N LEU A 351 13.47 -25.29 -6.19
CA LEU A 351 12.87 -24.49 -5.13
C LEU A 351 11.35 -24.53 -5.15
N PHE A 352 10.74 -24.48 -6.34
CA PHE A 352 9.29 -24.69 -6.49
C PHE A 352 8.87 -26.07 -5.98
N SER A 353 9.61 -27.13 -6.32
CA SER A 353 9.33 -28.47 -5.81
C SER A 353 9.45 -28.54 -4.28
N ARG A 354 10.47 -27.89 -3.70
CA ARG A 354 10.64 -27.78 -2.25
C ARG A 354 9.48 -27.03 -1.59
N MET A 355 9.01 -25.93 -2.19
CA MET A 355 7.83 -25.18 -1.72
C MET A 355 6.60 -26.09 -1.56
N LEU A 356 6.36 -26.95 -2.55
CA LEU A 356 5.24 -27.91 -2.53
C LEU A 356 5.40 -28.98 -1.44
N VAL A 357 6.62 -29.49 -1.24
CA VAL A 357 6.91 -30.50 -0.20
C VAL A 357 6.73 -29.92 1.21
N GLU A 358 7.08 -28.64 1.41
CA GLU A 358 6.88 -27.92 2.66
C GLU A 358 5.40 -27.51 2.89
N GLY A 359 4.51 -27.82 1.95
CA GLY A 359 3.07 -27.57 2.06
C GLY A 359 2.66 -26.11 1.85
N VAL A 360 3.51 -25.28 1.25
CA VAL A 360 3.19 -23.89 0.94
C VAL A 360 2.51 -23.82 -0.43
N GLU A 361 1.26 -23.36 -0.46
CA GLU A 361 0.50 -23.25 -1.70
C GLU A 361 1.05 -22.12 -2.59
N PRO A 362 1.39 -22.40 -3.87
CA PRO A 362 1.86 -21.39 -4.80
C PRO A 362 0.75 -20.40 -5.17
N ASP A 363 1.11 -19.14 -5.36
CA ASP A 363 0.18 -18.10 -5.81
C ASP A 363 0.46 -17.67 -7.26
N ASN A 364 -0.28 -16.66 -7.72
CA ASN A 364 -0.10 -16.05 -9.04
C ASN A 364 1.33 -15.53 -9.26
N VAL A 365 2.03 -15.02 -8.24
CA VAL A 365 3.41 -14.53 -8.40
C VAL A 365 4.39 -15.70 -8.53
N THR A 366 4.21 -16.76 -7.76
CA THR A 366 5.02 -17.98 -7.86
C THR A 366 4.98 -18.56 -9.28
N PHE A 367 3.79 -18.67 -9.88
CA PHE A 367 3.66 -19.19 -11.24
C PHE A 367 4.26 -18.27 -12.31
N ILE A 368 4.28 -16.94 -12.12
CA ILE A 368 5.06 -16.05 -13.00
C ILE A 368 6.54 -16.44 -12.97
N GLY A 369 7.12 -16.68 -11.79
CA GLY A 369 8.52 -17.07 -11.64
C GLY A 369 8.83 -18.41 -12.32
N VAL A 370 8.01 -19.44 -12.08
CA VAL A 370 8.16 -20.77 -12.70
C VAL A 370 8.03 -20.69 -14.23
N LEU A 371 7.00 -20.02 -14.73
CA LEU A 371 6.79 -19.89 -16.18
C LEU A 371 7.88 -19.05 -16.86
N SER A 372 8.41 -18.04 -16.16
CA SER A 372 9.56 -17.26 -16.67
C SER A 372 10.82 -18.13 -16.76
N ALA A 373 11.10 -18.95 -15.75
CA ALA A 373 12.21 -19.90 -15.79
C ALA A 373 12.04 -20.93 -16.92
N CYS A 374 10.83 -21.48 -17.13
CA CYS A 374 10.56 -22.34 -18.28
C CYS A 374 10.79 -21.61 -19.62
N SER A 375 10.40 -20.34 -19.72
CA SER A 375 10.64 -19.53 -20.92
C SER A 375 12.11 -19.30 -21.21
N HIS A 376 12.90 -18.97 -20.19
CA HIS A 376 14.34 -18.73 -20.32
C HIS A 376 15.12 -20.02 -20.62
N ALA A 377 14.73 -21.15 -20.01
CA ALA A 377 15.34 -22.45 -20.25
C ALA A 377 14.86 -23.17 -21.53
N GLY A 378 13.82 -22.66 -22.20
CA GLY A 378 13.21 -23.33 -23.37
C GLY A 378 12.42 -24.60 -23.04
N LEU A 379 11.96 -24.74 -21.79
CA LEU A 379 11.21 -25.89 -21.28
C LEU A 379 9.70 -25.74 -21.58
N LEU A 380 9.34 -25.79 -22.86
CA LEU A 380 7.96 -25.54 -23.31
C LEU A 380 6.95 -26.54 -22.73
N ASN A 381 7.29 -27.83 -22.70
CA ASN A 381 6.37 -28.87 -22.24
C ASN A 381 6.04 -28.70 -20.75
N GLU A 382 7.07 -28.42 -19.95
CA GLU A 382 6.97 -28.10 -18.53
C GLU A 382 6.19 -26.80 -18.32
N GLY A 383 6.46 -25.77 -19.12
CA GLY A 383 5.71 -24.51 -19.09
C GLY A 383 4.20 -24.71 -19.32
N VAL A 384 3.84 -25.51 -20.33
CA VAL A 384 2.44 -25.88 -20.60
C VAL A 384 1.84 -26.67 -19.43
N MET A 385 2.60 -27.60 -18.85
CA MET A 385 2.18 -28.37 -17.68
C MET A 385 1.90 -27.45 -16.48
N PHE A 386 2.81 -26.55 -16.14
CA PHE A 386 2.65 -25.62 -15.02
C PHE A 386 1.50 -24.64 -15.25
N PHE A 387 1.33 -24.12 -16.47
CA PHE A 387 0.22 -23.23 -16.80
C PHE A 387 -1.14 -23.91 -16.64
N LYS A 388 -1.26 -25.18 -17.05
CA LYS A 388 -2.46 -25.98 -16.82
C LYS A 388 -2.67 -26.26 -15.33
N ALA A 389 -1.64 -26.68 -14.61
CA ALA A 389 -1.72 -26.94 -13.17
C ALA A 389 -2.18 -25.71 -12.38
N MET A 390 -1.62 -24.52 -12.69
CA MET A 390 -2.03 -23.24 -12.10
C MET A 390 -3.55 -23.02 -12.19
N ARG A 391 -4.13 -23.25 -13.36
CA ARG A 391 -5.57 -23.04 -13.62
C ARG A 391 -6.43 -24.17 -13.03
N ASP A 392 -6.07 -25.41 -13.33
CA ASP A 392 -6.94 -26.58 -13.15
C ASP A 392 -6.84 -27.18 -11.75
N PHE A 393 -5.66 -27.10 -11.12
CA PHE A 393 -5.40 -27.68 -9.80
C PHE A 393 -5.43 -26.62 -8.69
N TYR A 394 -4.77 -25.47 -8.90
CA TYR A 394 -4.70 -24.39 -7.90
C TYR A 394 -5.80 -23.34 -8.02
N GLY A 395 -6.65 -23.40 -9.06
CA GLY A 395 -7.73 -22.44 -9.26
C GLY A 395 -7.26 -20.99 -9.51
N ILE A 396 -6.00 -20.80 -9.89
CA ILE A 396 -5.40 -19.48 -10.10
C ILE A 396 -5.77 -19.00 -11.51
N VAL A 397 -6.50 -17.90 -11.57
CA VAL A 397 -6.89 -17.26 -12.83
C VAL A 397 -5.66 -16.66 -13.52
N PRO A 398 -5.32 -17.08 -14.75
CA PRO A 398 -4.16 -16.53 -15.44
C PRO A 398 -4.29 -15.01 -15.70
N GLN A 399 -3.22 -14.28 -15.42
CA GLN A 399 -3.10 -12.85 -15.69
C GLN A 399 -2.23 -12.59 -16.92
N MET A 400 -2.20 -11.33 -17.40
CA MET A 400 -1.45 -10.89 -18.59
C MET A 400 0.00 -11.38 -18.62
N ARG A 401 0.69 -11.40 -17.47
CA ARG A 401 2.08 -11.86 -17.35
C ARG A 401 2.23 -13.37 -17.60
N HIS A 402 1.28 -14.19 -17.15
CA HIS A 402 1.29 -15.63 -17.41
C HIS A 402 1.14 -15.92 -18.90
N TYR A 403 0.18 -15.25 -19.55
CA TYR A 403 0.01 -15.36 -20.99
C TYR A 403 1.27 -14.91 -21.76
N GLY A 404 1.91 -13.83 -21.29
CA GLY A 404 3.19 -13.38 -21.84
C GLY A 404 4.29 -14.43 -21.80
N CYS A 405 4.43 -15.17 -20.69
CA CYS A 405 5.41 -16.25 -20.58
C CYS A 405 5.10 -17.41 -21.56
N MET A 406 3.83 -17.79 -21.68
CA MET A 406 3.41 -18.85 -22.62
C MET A 406 3.68 -18.48 -24.07
N VAL A 407 3.33 -17.26 -24.45
CA VAL A 407 3.55 -16.77 -25.80
C VAL A 407 5.05 -16.62 -26.10
N ASP A 408 5.86 -16.17 -25.14
CA ASP A 408 7.31 -16.13 -25.27
C ASP A 408 7.90 -17.54 -25.47
N MET A 409 7.44 -18.54 -24.73
CA MET A 409 7.83 -19.95 -24.90
C MET A 409 7.52 -20.48 -26.29
N TYR A 410 6.27 -20.37 -26.75
CA TYR A 410 5.89 -20.82 -28.10
C TYR A 410 6.68 -20.09 -29.19
N GLY A 411 6.84 -18.77 -29.04
CA GLY A 411 7.62 -17.94 -29.97
C GLY A 411 9.09 -18.38 -30.04
N ARG A 412 9.76 -18.56 -28.90
CA ARG A 412 11.16 -19.02 -28.83
C ARG A 412 11.33 -20.41 -29.44
N ALA A 413 10.36 -21.30 -29.27
CA ALA A 413 10.36 -22.63 -29.89
C ALA A 413 10.08 -22.62 -31.41
N GLY A 414 9.67 -21.48 -31.98
CA GLY A 414 9.31 -21.37 -33.40
C GLY A 414 7.93 -21.93 -33.74
N LEU A 415 7.12 -22.25 -32.71
CA LEU A 415 5.78 -22.83 -32.83
C LEU A 415 4.74 -21.71 -32.97
N PHE A 416 4.78 -21.04 -34.12
CA PHE A 416 3.98 -19.83 -34.36
C PHE A 416 2.49 -20.10 -34.53
N GLU A 417 2.11 -21.28 -35.03
CA GLU A 417 0.70 -21.66 -35.20
C GLU A 417 0.05 -21.90 -33.83
N GLU A 418 0.77 -22.55 -32.93
CA GLU A 418 0.39 -22.76 -31.54
C GLU A 418 0.38 -21.44 -30.76
N ALA A 419 1.35 -20.55 -31.01
CA ALA A 419 1.36 -19.22 -30.40
C ALA A 419 0.14 -18.39 -30.84
N GLU A 420 -0.22 -18.43 -32.12
CA GLU A 420 -1.43 -17.78 -32.65
C GLU A 420 -2.70 -18.39 -32.04
N ALA A 421 -2.80 -19.73 -31.99
CA ALA A 421 -3.94 -20.41 -31.41
C ALA A 421 -4.11 -20.08 -29.91
N PHE A 422 -3.00 -20.04 -29.17
CA PHE A 422 -2.99 -19.68 -27.76
C PHE A 422 -3.44 -18.23 -27.54
N LEU A 423 -2.94 -17.27 -28.34
CA LEU A 423 -3.39 -15.89 -28.30
C LEU A 423 -4.90 -15.75 -28.55
N ARG A 424 -5.44 -16.49 -29.52
CA ARG A 424 -6.88 -16.48 -29.83
C ARG A 424 -7.72 -17.07 -28.71
N SER A 425 -7.15 -17.95 -27.88
CA SER A 425 -7.84 -18.57 -26.75
C SER A 425 -7.89 -17.70 -25.48
N MET A 426 -7.14 -16.60 -25.43
CA MET A 426 -7.10 -15.73 -24.26
C MET A 426 -8.46 -15.03 -24.03
N PRO A 427 -8.94 -14.94 -22.77
CA PRO A 427 -10.18 -14.23 -22.44
C PRO A 427 -10.01 -12.70 -22.43
N VAL A 428 -8.78 -12.22 -22.63
CA VAL A 428 -8.40 -10.81 -22.59
C VAL A 428 -7.57 -10.46 -23.82
N GLU A 429 -7.65 -9.20 -24.23
CA GLU A 429 -6.88 -8.69 -25.36
C GLU A 429 -5.39 -8.58 -24.99
N ALA A 430 -4.51 -9.10 -25.86
CA ALA A 430 -3.07 -9.09 -25.61
C ALA A 430 -2.48 -7.67 -25.58
N GLU A 431 -1.68 -7.39 -24.56
CA GLU A 431 -0.98 -6.13 -24.38
C GLU A 431 0.41 -6.10 -25.04
N GLY A 432 1.02 -4.91 -25.04
CA GLY A 432 2.32 -4.62 -25.67
C GLY A 432 3.45 -5.63 -25.39
N PRO A 433 3.66 -6.12 -24.15
CA PRO A 433 4.69 -7.11 -23.84
C PRO A 433 4.53 -8.44 -24.59
N ILE A 434 3.30 -8.93 -24.74
CA ILE A 434 3.01 -10.20 -25.43
C ILE A 434 3.34 -10.08 -26.92
N TRP A 435 2.91 -8.99 -27.55
CA TRP A 435 3.27 -8.68 -28.94
C TRP A 435 4.78 -8.50 -29.10
N GLY A 436 5.43 -7.89 -28.11
CA GLY A 436 6.89 -7.74 -28.09
C GLY A 436 7.63 -9.08 -28.11
N ALA A 437 7.18 -10.05 -27.30
CA ALA A 437 7.74 -11.41 -27.26
C ALA A 437 7.63 -12.11 -28.63
N LEU A 438 6.45 -12.05 -29.26
CA LEU A 438 6.28 -12.63 -30.60
C LEU A 438 7.09 -11.92 -31.68
N LEU A 439 7.18 -10.59 -31.66
CA LEU A 439 7.99 -9.86 -32.63
C LEU A 439 9.48 -10.20 -32.48
N GLN A 440 9.95 -10.40 -31.25
CA GLN A 440 11.30 -10.86 -30.98
C GLN A 440 11.52 -12.29 -31.50
N ALA A 441 10.57 -13.20 -31.27
CA ALA A 441 10.59 -14.55 -31.84
C ALA A 441 10.58 -14.55 -33.38
N CYS A 442 9.76 -13.71 -34.01
CA CYS A 442 9.71 -13.56 -35.48
C CYS A 442 11.07 -13.12 -36.03
N LYS A 443 11.78 -12.22 -35.33
CA LYS A 443 13.12 -11.80 -35.70
C LYS A 443 14.13 -12.95 -35.61
N ILE A 444 14.07 -13.76 -34.54
CA ILE A 444 14.96 -14.91 -34.32
C ILE A 444 14.76 -15.97 -35.42
N HIS A 445 13.51 -16.33 -35.71
CA HIS A 445 13.15 -17.39 -36.66
C HIS A 445 12.90 -16.91 -38.10
N ARG A 446 13.07 -15.60 -38.37
CA ARG A 446 12.79 -14.96 -39.67
C ARG A 446 11.37 -15.24 -40.20
N ASN A 447 10.38 -15.28 -39.32
CA ASN A 447 9.00 -15.58 -39.71
C ASN A 447 8.25 -14.30 -40.15
N GLU A 448 8.27 -14.03 -41.46
CA GLU A 448 7.60 -12.87 -42.04
C GLU A 448 6.07 -12.99 -42.05
N LYS A 449 5.54 -14.21 -42.18
CA LYS A 449 4.09 -14.45 -42.17
C LYS A 449 3.47 -14.02 -40.85
N MET A 450 4.09 -14.42 -39.74
CA MET A 450 3.65 -14.06 -38.40
C MET A 450 3.81 -12.54 -38.15
N SER A 451 4.90 -11.93 -38.64
CA SER A 451 5.10 -10.50 -38.45
C SER A 451 4.07 -9.63 -39.18
N GLU A 452 3.64 -10.06 -40.38
CA GLU A 452 2.53 -9.43 -41.09
C GLU A 452 1.18 -9.63 -40.40
N TRP A 453 0.94 -10.81 -39.84
CA TRP A 453 -0.25 -11.09 -39.06
C TRP A 453 -0.34 -10.19 -37.81
N ILE A 454 0.78 -9.99 -37.10
CA ILE A 454 0.89 -9.05 -35.98
C ILE A 454 0.60 -7.62 -36.46
N ARG A 455 1.21 -7.17 -37.57
CA ARG A 455 0.94 -5.82 -38.11
C ARG A 455 -0.55 -5.60 -38.39
N GLY A 456 -1.23 -6.59 -38.96
CA GLY A 456 -2.68 -6.55 -39.19
C GLY A 456 -3.46 -6.33 -37.90
N HIS A 457 -3.11 -7.05 -36.83
CA HIS A 457 -3.77 -6.94 -35.53
C HIS A 457 -3.48 -5.63 -34.79
N LEU A 458 -2.28 -5.06 -34.94
CA LEU A 458 -1.91 -3.80 -34.30
C LEU A 458 -2.47 -2.57 -35.02
N LYS A 459 -2.95 -2.72 -36.27
CA LYS A 459 -3.51 -1.61 -37.06
C LYS A 459 -4.79 -1.07 -36.41
N GLY A 460 -4.77 0.21 -36.05
CA GLY A 460 -5.92 0.90 -35.43
C GLY A 460 -6.03 0.71 -33.91
N LYS A 461 -5.14 -0.07 -33.30
CA LYS A 461 -5.09 -0.24 -31.83
C LYS A 461 -4.11 0.75 -31.22
N SER A 462 -4.42 1.21 -30.00
CA SER A 462 -3.49 2.02 -29.20
C SER A 462 -2.44 1.10 -28.58
N VAL A 463 -1.34 0.87 -29.30
CA VAL A 463 -0.24 0.01 -28.86
C VAL A 463 0.90 0.84 -28.28
N GLY A 464 1.53 0.33 -27.23
CA GLY A 464 2.69 0.99 -26.60
C GLY A 464 3.86 1.23 -27.57
N VAL A 465 4.61 2.30 -27.31
CA VAL A 465 5.78 2.74 -28.09
C VAL A 465 6.82 1.63 -28.25
N GLY A 466 7.02 0.83 -27.20
CA GLY A 466 7.96 -0.28 -27.18
C GLY A 466 7.66 -1.32 -28.25
N THR A 467 6.40 -1.72 -28.39
CA THR A 467 5.96 -2.70 -29.40
C THR A 467 6.12 -2.16 -30.82
N LEU A 468 5.76 -0.90 -31.06
CA LEU A 468 5.99 -0.26 -32.38
C LEU A 468 7.48 -0.16 -32.72
N ALA A 469 8.33 0.12 -31.72
CA ALA A 469 9.77 0.13 -31.92
C ALA A 469 10.30 -1.28 -32.27
N LEU A 470 9.81 -2.33 -31.61
CA LEU A 470 10.16 -3.73 -31.92
C LEU A 470 9.69 -4.13 -33.33
N LEU A 471 8.46 -3.76 -33.72
CA LEU A 471 7.94 -4.00 -35.06
C LEU A 471 8.80 -3.31 -36.13
N SER A 472 9.17 -2.05 -35.91
CA SER A 472 10.08 -1.32 -36.79
C SER A 472 11.46 -1.99 -36.88
N ASN A 473 12.00 -2.49 -35.76
CA ASN A 473 13.30 -3.15 -35.75
C ASN A 473 13.25 -4.51 -36.46
N MET A 474 12.13 -5.23 -36.35
CA MET A 474 11.89 -6.49 -37.08
C MET A 474 11.89 -6.24 -38.59
N TYR A 475 11.17 -5.20 -39.07
CA TYR A 475 11.19 -4.85 -40.50
C TYR A 475 12.57 -4.45 -40.99
N ALA A 476 13.32 -3.70 -40.18
CA ALA A 476 14.70 -3.35 -40.52
C ALA A 476 15.60 -4.59 -40.61
N SER A 477 15.42 -5.60 -39.75
CA SER A 477 16.17 -6.87 -39.83
C SER A 477 15.81 -7.75 -41.02
N SER A 478 14.63 -7.56 -41.62
CA SER A 478 14.20 -8.20 -42.87
C SER A 478 14.42 -7.30 -44.10
N GLU A 479 15.26 -6.26 -44.00
CA GLU A 479 15.58 -5.32 -45.10
C GLU A 479 14.37 -4.56 -45.68
N ARG A 480 13.22 -4.57 -44.98
CA ARG A 480 12.00 -3.84 -45.35
C ARG A 480 12.01 -2.41 -44.81
N TRP A 481 12.99 -1.64 -45.26
CA TRP A 481 13.28 -0.29 -44.77
C TRP A 481 12.10 0.68 -44.88
N ASP A 482 11.31 0.57 -45.95
CA ASP A 482 10.13 1.43 -46.15
C ASP A 482 9.04 1.20 -45.10
N ASP A 483 8.80 -0.06 -44.72
CA ASP A 483 7.81 -0.40 -43.70
C ASP A 483 8.30 -0.01 -42.31
N ALA A 484 9.59 -0.23 -42.00
CA ALA A 484 10.20 0.29 -40.79
C ALA A 484 10.05 1.81 -40.67
N LYS A 485 10.28 2.54 -41.76
CA LYS A 485 10.13 4.01 -41.83
C LYS A 485 8.68 4.45 -41.63
N LYS A 486 7.70 3.74 -42.22
CA LYS A 486 6.25 4.00 -42.00
C LYS A 486 5.88 3.85 -40.53
N VAL A 487 6.32 2.77 -39.87
CA VAL A 487 6.06 2.55 -38.43
C VAL A 487 6.68 3.67 -37.57
N ARG A 488 7.95 4.03 -37.82
CA ARG A 488 8.64 5.13 -37.12
C ARG A 488 7.99 6.50 -37.36
N LYS A 489 7.41 6.74 -38.55
CA LYS A 489 6.65 7.96 -38.84
C LYS A 489 5.36 8.00 -38.02
N SER A 490 4.63 6.87 -37.93
CA SER A 490 3.44 6.75 -37.08
C SER A 490 3.76 7.02 -35.61
N MET A 491 4.87 6.49 -35.08
CA MET A 491 5.31 6.73 -33.70
C MET A 491 5.58 8.20 -33.41
N ARG A 492 6.16 8.94 -34.37
CA ARG A 492 6.39 10.39 -34.22
C ARG A 492 5.09 11.18 -34.23
N GLY A 493 4.12 10.77 -35.04
CA GLY A 493 2.81 11.42 -35.15
C GLY A 493 1.95 11.32 -33.89
N THR A 494 2.15 10.30 -33.05
CA THR A 494 1.40 10.12 -31.79
C THR A 494 2.02 10.88 -30.61
N GLY A 495 3.10 11.65 -30.81
CA GLY A 495 3.81 12.35 -29.73
C GLY A 495 4.58 11.42 -28.79
N LEU A 496 4.61 10.12 -29.09
CA LEU A 496 5.20 9.09 -28.27
C LEU A 496 6.73 9.06 -28.44
N LYS A 497 7.47 9.41 -27.39
CA LYS A 497 8.93 9.26 -27.34
C LYS A 497 9.30 7.97 -26.61
N LYS A 498 10.19 7.16 -27.19
CA LYS A 498 10.79 6.02 -26.49
C LYS A 498 11.76 6.60 -25.45
N VAL A 499 11.50 6.33 -24.16
CA VAL A 499 12.49 6.57 -23.11
C VAL A 499 13.66 5.62 -23.36
N ALA A 500 14.88 6.14 -23.41
CA ALA A 500 16.06 5.29 -23.51
C ALA A 500 16.09 4.36 -22.29
N GLY A 501 16.43 3.09 -22.51
CA GLY A 501 16.71 2.21 -21.37
C GLY A 501 18.00 2.70 -20.72
N CYS A 502 17.96 2.95 -19.43
CA CYS A 502 19.15 3.24 -18.63
C CYS A 502 19.58 1.96 -17.91
N SER A 503 20.88 1.70 -17.90
CA SER A 503 21.49 0.69 -17.03
C SER A 503 22.38 1.41 -16.04
N TRP A 504 22.22 1.10 -14.77
CA TRP A 504 23.11 1.60 -13.71
C TRP A 504 24.18 0.56 -13.47
N VAL A 505 25.43 1.01 -13.34
CA VAL A 505 26.55 0.17 -12.94
C VAL A 505 27.17 0.86 -11.75
N GLU A 506 27.18 0.19 -10.61
CA GLU A 506 27.90 0.65 -9.43
C GLU A 506 29.39 0.36 -9.63
N LEU A 507 30.20 1.42 -9.71
CA LEU A 507 31.65 1.31 -9.83
C LEU A 507 32.26 1.50 -8.44
N GLU A 508 32.92 0.47 -7.90
CA GLU A 508 33.77 0.63 -6.73
C GLU A 508 34.96 1.52 -7.11
N MET A 509 34.93 2.79 -6.73
CA MET A 509 36.13 3.62 -6.81
C MET A 509 37.06 3.22 -5.67
N SER A 510 38.13 2.49 -5.98
CA SER A 510 39.23 2.26 -5.06
C SER A 510 39.73 3.60 -4.51
N ASN A 511 39.64 3.80 -3.19
CA ASN A 511 40.03 5.02 -2.49
C ASN A 511 41.46 5.46 -2.84
N ASN A 512 41.58 6.38 -3.79
CA ASN A 512 42.77 7.20 -4.00
C ASN A 512 42.36 8.55 -4.63
N ARG A 513 42.11 9.53 -3.73
CA ARG A 513 42.17 10.99 -3.94
C ARG A 513 41.14 11.63 -4.91
N LEU A 514 40.50 12.68 -4.38
CA LEU A 514 39.82 13.83 -5.02
C LEU A 514 38.28 13.80 -5.09
N GLY A 515 37.68 14.55 -4.15
CA GLY A 515 36.71 15.61 -4.43
C GLY A 515 35.41 15.21 -5.13
N SER A 516 34.34 15.09 -4.35
CA SER A 516 32.95 15.02 -4.81
C SER A 516 32.57 16.24 -5.65
N ASN A 517 32.69 16.10 -6.97
CA ASN A 517 31.98 16.83 -8.01
C ASN A 517 31.97 15.90 -9.21
N LEU A 518 30.82 15.31 -9.56
CA LEU A 518 30.44 14.61 -10.80
C LEU A 518 29.26 13.68 -10.42
N CYS A 519 28.14 13.58 -11.12
CA CYS A 519 27.68 14.27 -12.31
C CYS A 519 26.18 14.02 -12.44
N THR A 520 25.44 15.04 -12.86
CA THR A 520 24.11 14.96 -13.45
C THR A 520 24.15 14.17 -14.77
N ALA A 521 23.18 13.28 -14.98
CA ALA A 521 22.67 12.87 -16.30
C ALA A 521 21.15 12.73 -16.24
#